data_AF-A0A221UWD5-F1
#
_entry.id   AF-A0A221UWD5-F1
#
_cell.length_a   1.000
_cell.length_b   1.000
_cell.length_c   1.000
_cell.angle_alpha   90.00
_cell.angle_beta   90.00
_cell.angle_gamma   90.00
#
_symmetry.space_group_name_H-M   'P 1'
#
loop_
_entity.id
_entity.type
_entity.pdbx_description
1 polymer ?
#
loop_
_entity_poly.entity_id
_entity_poly.type
_entity_poly.pdbx_seq_one_letter_code
_entity_poly.pdbx_strand_id
1 'polypeptide(L)'
;MKKLILIICLPIILFSCQNKNQTEKLVAEIKDLKQRNDSLEKVVNGIKDKYVFDSLTIRQIPHYGNTNKLNSIHQEEFVFVGYNSNGKTSVVIGDSTYFDNGMKIYDGDSLPLKNGGFEHKIKLTQDRTSYRGILKTENDYGKSFETPFSSLIGAIKN
;
A
#
# COMPACT_ATOMS: atom_id res chain seq x y z
N MET A 1 40.97 -37.39 -57.11
CA MET A 1 40.21 -37.70 -55.88
C MET A 1 40.38 -36.68 -54.75
N LYS A 2 41.57 -36.08 -54.53
CA LYS A 2 41.77 -35.03 -53.49
C LYS A 2 40.91 -33.75 -53.66
N LYS A 3 40.53 -33.38 -54.89
CA LYS A 3 39.72 -32.17 -55.17
C LYS A 3 38.22 -32.33 -54.87
N LEU A 4 37.69 -33.55 -54.84
CA LEU A 4 36.25 -33.79 -54.58
C LEU A 4 35.89 -33.72 -53.08
N ILE A 5 36.84 -34.08 -52.21
CA ILE A 5 36.66 -34.05 -50.75
C ILE A 5 36.51 -32.60 -50.24
N LEU A 6 37.13 -31.62 -50.91
CA LEU A 6 37.07 -30.21 -50.52
C LEU A 6 35.69 -29.58 -50.73
N ILE A 7 34.92 -30.07 -51.71
CA ILE A 7 33.60 -29.53 -52.07
C ILE A 7 32.51 -30.04 -51.12
N ILE A 8 32.69 -31.24 -50.56
CA ILE A 8 31.72 -31.87 -49.65
C ILE A 8 31.82 -31.30 -48.22
N CYS A 9 32.98 -30.81 -47.79
CA CYS A 9 33.15 -30.23 -46.46
C CYS A 9 32.64 -28.77 -46.33
N LEU A 10 32.55 -28.02 -47.42
CA LEU A 10 32.17 -26.61 -47.40
C LEU A 10 30.73 -26.31 -46.91
N PRO A 11 29.69 -27.10 -47.27
CA PRO A 11 28.33 -26.85 -46.78
C PRO A 11 28.14 -27.16 -45.28
N ILE A 12 28.91 -28.09 -44.71
CA ILE A 12 28.79 -28.49 -43.29
C ILE A 12 29.23 -27.34 -42.36
N ILE A 13 30.21 -26.54 -42.79
CA ILE A 13 30.73 -25.40 -42.03
C ILE A 13 29.71 -24.24 -42.03
N LEU A 14 28.94 -24.07 -43.11
CA LEU A 14 27.91 -23.02 -43.22
C LEU A 14 26.66 -23.33 -42.38
N PHE A 15 26.22 -24.60 -42.32
CA PHE A 15 25.08 -25.01 -41.46
C PHE A 15 25.40 -24.87 -39.96
N SER A 16 26.65 -25.09 -39.55
CA SER A 16 27.07 -24.93 -38.15
C SER A 16 27.02 -23.47 -37.67
N CYS A 17 27.28 -22.49 -38.57
CA CYS A 17 27.20 -21.07 -38.24
C CYS A 17 25.75 -20.54 -38.10
N GLN A 18 24.79 -21.04 -38.89
CA GLN A 18 23.38 -20.62 -38.76
C GLN A 18 22.74 -21.09 -37.44
N ASN A 19 23.07 -22.31 -36.99
CA ASN A 19 22.59 -22.83 -35.71
C ASN A 19 23.16 -22.05 -34.51
N LYS A 20 24.38 -21.51 -34.62
CA LYS A 20 25.02 -20.74 -33.55
C LYS A 20 24.25 -19.46 -33.22
N ASN A 21 23.83 -18.72 -34.25
CA ASN A 21 23.04 -17.50 -34.09
C ASN A 21 21.64 -17.76 -33.51
N GLN A 22 20.96 -18.84 -33.93
CA GLN A 22 19.68 -19.23 -33.33
C GLN A 22 19.84 -19.70 -31.89
N THR A 23 20.88 -20.47 -31.59
CA THR A 23 21.18 -20.94 -30.24
C THR A 23 21.47 -19.77 -29.29
N GLU A 24 22.29 -18.82 -29.72
CA GLU A 24 22.61 -17.61 -28.95
C GLU A 24 21.36 -16.76 -28.68
N LYS A 25 20.49 -16.61 -29.68
CA LYS A 25 19.20 -15.91 -29.52
C LYS A 25 18.31 -16.62 -28.49
N LEU A 26 18.16 -17.94 -28.58
CA LEU A 26 17.37 -18.74 -27.65
C LEU A 26 17.94 -18.68 -26.22
N VAL A 27 19.27 -18.71 -26.08
CA VAL A 27 19.94 -18.57 -24.77
C VAL A 27 19.68 -17.19 -24.17
N ALA A 28 19.71 -16.13 -24.97
CA ALA A 28 19.37 -14.78 -24.51
C ALA A 28 17.90 -14.67 -24.07
N GLU A 29 16.98 -15.28 -24.83
CA GLU A 29 15.55 -15.32 -24.50
C GLU A 29 15.27 -16.12 -23.22
N ILE A 30 15.90 -17.29 -23.05
CA ILE A 30 15.83 -18.08 -21.82
C ILE A 30 16.36 -17.29 -20.63
N LYS A 31 17.45 -16.55 -20.82
CA LYS A 31 18.02 -15.71 -19.75
C LYS A 31 17.08 -14.58 -19.34
N ASP A 32 16.47 -13.89 -20.32
CA ASP A 32 15.48 -12.84 -20.07
C ASP A 32 14.24 -13.40 -19.36
N LEU A 33 13.70 -14.53 -19.85
CA LEU A 33 12.56 -15.20 -19.22
C LEU A 33 12.86 -15.62 -17.78
N LYS A 34 14.04 -16.17 -17.54
CA LYS A 34 14.48 -16.56 -16.19
C LYS A 34 14.55 -15.34 -15.27
N GLN A 35 15.16 -14.25 -15.73
CA GLN A 35 15.25 -13.02 -14.94
C GLN A 35 13.86 -12.44 -14.59
N ARG A 36 12.92 -12.46 -15.54
CA ARG A 36 11.53 -12.04 -15.29
C ARG A 36 10.84 -12.94 -14.28
N ASN A 37 11.03 -14.26 -14.40
CA ASN A 37 10.46 -15.22 -13.47
C ASN A 37 11.00 -15.05 -12.05
N ASP A 38 12.31 -14.89 -11.88
CA ASP A 38 12.96 -14.65 -10.58
C ASP A 38 12.43 -13.35 -9.94
N SER A 39 12.20 -12.31 -10.75
CA SER A 39 11.61 -11.04 -10.30
C SER A 39 10.16 -11.21 -9.84
N LEU A 40 9.35 -11.96 -10.60
CA LEU A 40 7.97 -12.26 -10.24
C LEU A 40 7.90 -13.08 -8.95
N GLU A 41 8.77 -14.07 -8.79
CA GLU A 41 8.87 -14.87 -7.57
C GLU A 41 9.17 -13.99 -6.36
N LYS A 42 10.08 -13.03 -6.51
CA LYS A 42 10.39 -12.05 -5.45
C LYS A 42 9.17 -11.21 -5.08
N VAL A 43 8.39 -10.73 -6.06
CA VAL A 43 7.16 -9.96 -5.80
C VAL A 43 6.10 -10.83 -5.12
N VAL A 44 5.88 -12.05 -5.60
CA VAL A 44 4.90 -12.99 -5.03
C VAL A 44 5.26 -13.34 -3.58
N ASN A 45 6.54 -13.63 -3.31
CA ASN A 45 7.02 -13.87 -1.95
C ASN A 45 6.81 -12.64 -1.05
N GLY A 46 7.10 -11.43 -1.56
CA GLY A 46 6.84 -10.19 -0.82
C GLY A 46 5.37 -9.92 -0.52
N ILE A 47 4.46 -10.35 -1.40
CA ILE A 47 3.01 -10.24 -1.21
C ILE A 47 2.50 -11.29 -0.20
N LYS A 48 2.99 -12.53 -0.28
CA LYS A 48 2.53 -13.66 0.53
C LYS A 48 2.67 -13.40 2.04
N ASP A 49 3.69 -12.66 2.43
CA ASP A 49 3.97 -12.32 3.83
C ASP A 49 3.26 -11.03 4.30
N LYS A 50 2.48 -10.38 3.44
CA LYS A 50 1.76 -9.12 3.72
C LYS A 50 0.25 -9.29 3.63
N TYR A 51 -0.49 -8.48 4.38
CA TYR A 51 -1.94 -8.39 4.22
C TYR A 51 -2.29 -7.55 3.00
N VAL A 52 -3.09 -8.11 2.08
CA VAL A 52 -3.58 -7.44 0.87
C VAL A 52 -5.10 -7.28 0.97
N PHE A 53 -5.57 -6.05 0.74
CA PHE A 53 -6.97 -5.67 0.82
C PHE A 53 -7.45 -5.09 -0.50
N ASP A 54 -8.63 -5.50 -0.96
CA ASP A 54 -9.31 -4.92 -2.12
C ASP A 54 -9.76 -3.48 -1.87
N SER A 55 -10.06 -3.16 -0.60
CA SER A 55 -10.62 -1.88 -0.20
C SER A 55 -10.21 -1.48 1.21
N LEU A 56 -10.13 -0.17 1.43
CA LEU A 56 -9.86 0.46 2.72
C LEU A 56 -10.99 1.44 3.02
N THR A 57 -11.41 1.50 4.28
CA THR A 57 -12.33 2.51 4.79
C THR A 57 -11.85 3.03 6.14
N ILE A 58 -12.37 4.16 6.57
CA ILE A 58 -12.06 4.75 7.89
C ILE A 58 -13.32 4.70 8.74
N ARG A 59 -13.16 4.34 10.01
CA ARG A 59 -14.22 4.50 11.01
C ARG A 59 -13.76 5.45 12.08
N GLN A 60 -14.64 6.37 12.43
CA GLN A 60 -14.54 7.23 13.59
C GLN A 60 -15.44 6.63 14.68
N ILE A 61 -14.86 6.33 15.84
CA ILE A 61 -15.55 5.64 16.93
C ILE A 61 -15.51 6.56 18.16
N PRO A 62 -16.62 7.23 18.52
CA PRO A 62 -16.65 8.08 19.70
C PRO A 62 -16.62 7.21 20.97
N HIS A 63 -15.91 7.67 22.00
CA HIS A 63 -15.90 7.02 23.30
C HIS A 63 -17.28 7.10 23.97
N TYR A 64 -17.77 5.98 24.51
CA TYR A 64 -19.11 5.90 25.12
C TYR A 64 -19.32 6.86 26.30
N GLY A 65 -18.24 7.23 26.99
CA GLY A 65 -18.24 8.17 28.12
C GLY A 65 -18.26 9.65 27.74
N ASN A 66 -18.32 10.00 26.45
CA ASN A 66 -18.36 11.39 26.01
C ASN A 66 -19.63 12.10 26.49
N THR A 67 -19.46 13.15 27.29
CA THR A 67 -20.59 13.96 27.76
C THR A 67 -21.02 15.05 26.76
N ASN A 68 -20.12 15.41 25.83
CA ASN A 68 -20.28 16.48 24.85
C ASN A 68 -20.70 17.83 25.45
N LYS A 69 -20.47 18.09 26.74
CA LYS A 69 -20.75 19.39 27.36
C LYS A 69 -19.70 20.42 26.95
N LEU A 70 -20.07 21.70 26.94
CA LEU A 70 -19.07 22.78 26.78
C LEU A 70 -18.00 22.65 27.88
N ASN A 71 -16.74 22.85 27.50
CA ASN A 71 -15.52 22.66 28.28
C ASN A 71 -15.20 21.22 28.71
N SER A 72 -15.93 20.22 28.23
CA SER A 72 -15.59 18.80 28.42
C SER A 72 -14.56 18.31 27.40
N ILE A 73 -13.94 17.17 27.70
CA ILE A 73 -13.05 16.46 26.76
C ILE A 73 -13.92 15.47 25.97
N HIS A 74 -13.83 15.56 24.65
CA HIS A 74 -14.35 14.56 23.73
C HIS A 74 -13.21 13.62 23.33
N GLN A 75 -13.46 12.32 23.36
CA GLN A 75 -12.49 11.28 23.01
C GLN A 75 -13.05 10.39 21.92
N GLU A 76 -12.23 10.05 20.93
CA GLU A 76 -12.61 9.16 19.85
C GLU A 76 -11.40 8.40 19.30
N GLU A 77 -11.68 7.35 18.54
CA GLU A 77 -10.68 6.53 17.87
C GLU A 77 -10.93 6.54 16.36
N PHE A 78 -9.89 6.80 15.58
CA PHE A 78 -9.90 6.58 14.13
C PHE A 78 -9.24 5.26 13.80
N VAL A 79 -9.92 4.41 13.02
CA VAL A 79 -9.37 3.12 12.58
C VAL A 79 -9.45 2.99 11.06
N PHE A 80 -8.39 2.47 10.44
CA PHE A 80 -8.47 2.02 9.06
C PHE A 80 -8.92 0.57 9.03
N VAL A 81 -9.92 0.27 8.21
CA VAL A 81 -10.48 -1.06 8.04
C VAL A 81 -10.22 -1.50 6.62
N GLY A 82 -9.29 -2.44 6.46
CA GLY A 82 -9.04 -3.13 5.21
C GLY A 82 -9.98 -4.31 5.06
N TYR A 83 -10.64 -4.45 3.90
CA TYR A 83 -11.51 -5.58 3.61
C TYR A 83 -11.39 -6.06 2.17
N ASN A 84 -11.68 -7.35 1.98
CA ASN A 84 -11.76 -7.98 0.66
C ASN A 84 -13.21 -8.13 0.24
N SER A 85 -13.49 -7.83 -1.04
CA SER A 85 -14.81 -7.87 -1.66
C SER A 85 -15.48 -9.25 -1.60
N ASN A 86 -14.67 -10.30 -1.40
CA ASN A 86 -15.12 -11.67 -1.17
C ASN A 86 -15.66 -11.93 0.26
N GLY A 87 -15.66 -10.93 1.14
CA GLY A 87 -16.23 -10.99 2.50
C GLY A 87 -15.39 -11.78 3.51
N LYS A 88 -14.18 -12.24 3.15
CA LYS A 88 -13.39 -13.17 3.98
C LYS A 88 -12.34 -12.50 4.87
N THR A 89 -12.16 -11.19 4.78
CA THR A 89 -11.11 -10.51 5.54
C THR A 89 -11.58 -9.12 5.95
N SER A 90 -11.47 -8.82 7.23
CA SER A 90 -11.56 -7.46 7.78
C SER A 90 -10.47 -7.32 8.81
N VAL A 91 -9.52 -6.42 8.58
CA VAL A 91 -8.41 -6.17 9.51
C VAL A 91 -8.40 -4.69 9.85
N VAL A 92 -8.22 -4.40 11.13
CA VAL A 92 -7.99 -3.05 11.63
C VAL A 92 -6.50 -2.75 11.51
N ILE A 93 -6.15 -1.78 10.69
CA ILE A 93 -4.77 -1.37 10.43
C ILE A 93 -4.55 -0.02 11.10
N GLY A 94 -3.51 0.06 11.92
CA GLY A 94 -3.02 1.34 12.42
C GLY A 94 -1.72 1.66 11.70
N ASP A 95 -1.75 2.65 10.80
CA ASP A 95 -0.56 3.08 10.08
C ASP A 95 -0.28 4.59 10.25
N SER A 96 0.96 4.91 10.60
CA SER A 96 1.42 6.24 11.04
C SER A 96 1.09 7.34 10.02
N THR A 97 0.31 8.34 10.42
CA THR A 97 0.02 9.51 9.58
C THR A 97 1.18 10.51 9.59
N TYR A 98 1.90 10.62 8.46
CA TYR A 98 2.69 11.82 8.14
C TYR A 98 1.76 12.92 7.60
N PHE A 99 1.76 14.08 8.24
CA PHE A 99 1.01 15.26 7.80
C PHE A 99 1.95 16.23 7.08
N ASP A 100 1.76 16.40 5.77
CA ASP A 100 2.45 17.44 5.00
C ASP A 100 1.42 18.31 4.25
N ASN A 101 1.26 19.55 4.71
CA ASN A 101 0.79 20.71 3.93
C ASN A 101 0.78 22.01 4.75
N GLY A 102 1.91 22.36 5.37
CA GLY A 102 2.18 23.73 5.82
C GLY A 102 1.37 24.29 7.01
N MET A 103 0.42 23.54 7.58
CA MET A 103 -0.23 23.90 8.86
C MET A 103 0.35 23.04 9.99
N LYS A 104 1.32 23.60 10.71
CA LYS A 104 1.62 23.16 12.08
C LYS A 104 0.40 23.48 12.93
N ILE A 105 -0.30 22.45 13.40
CA ILE A 105 -1.23 22.61 14.51
C ILE A 105 -0.37 22.96 15.74
N TYR A 106 -0.39 24.23 16.10
CA TYR A 106 0.04 24.66 17.43
C TYR A 106 -1.08 24.22 18.39
N ASP A 107 -0.79 23.22 19.23
CA ASP A 107 -1.66 22.59 20.25
C ASP A 107 -2.78 21.63 19.79
N GLY A 108 -2.37 20.46 19.28
CA GLY A 108 -3.17 19.25 19.27
C GLY A 108 -2.31 18.07 19.70
N ASP A 109 -2.18 17.87 21.01
CA ASP A 109 -1.35 16.84 21.64
C ASP A 109 -1.49 15.49 20.94
N SER A 110 -0.35 15.00 20.45
CA SER A 110 -0.05 13.74 19.76
C SER A 110 -1.15 12.68 19.78
N LEU A 111 -1.53 12.12 18.62
CA LEU A 111 -2.32 10.89 18.51
C LEU A 111 -1.44 9.69 18.89
N PRO A 112 -1.57 9.07 20.09
CA PRO A 112 -0.84 7.85 20.37
C PRO A 112 -1.49 6.68 19.62
N LEU A 113 -0.68 5.90 18.91
CA LEU A 113 -1.13 4.65 18.32
C LEU A 113 -1.33 3.61 19.43
N LYS A 114 -2.53 3.04 19.53
CA LYS A 114 -2.79 1.91 20.44
C LYS A 114 -3.65 0.88 19.71
N ASN A 115 -3.12 -0.32 19.51
CA ASN A 115 -3.87 -1.48 18.96
C ASN A 115 -4.66 -1.24 17.66
N GLY A 116 -4.05 -0.58 16.66
CA GLY A 116 -4.65 -0.46 15.32
C GLY A 116 -5.56 0.76 15.12
N GLY A 117 -5.68 1.64 16.11
CA GLY A 117 -6.39 2.91 16.01
C GLY A 117 -5.59 4.11 16.48
N PHE A 118 -6.04 5.29 16.06
CA PHE A 118 -5.53 6.60 16.44
C PHE A 118 -6.46 7.22 17.47
N GLU A 119 -6.01 7.29 18.72
CA GLU A 119 -6.77 7.99 19.76
C GLU A 119 -6.68 9.50 19.55
N HIS A 120 -7.84 10.16 19.46
CA HIS A 120 -7.95 11.61 19.36
C HIS A 120 -8.74 12.15 20.54
N LYS A 121 -8.21 13.23 21.14
CA LYS A 121 -8.83 13.93 22.27
C LYS A 121 -8.88 15.41 21.98
N ILE A 122 -10.05 16.00 22.15
CA ILE A 122 -10.25 17.43 21.91
C ILE A 122 -11.10 18.04 23.02
N LYS A 123 -10.70 19.22 23.49
CA LYS A 123 -11.48 20.00 24.45
C LYS A 123 -12.55 20.79 23.70
N LEU A 124 -13.81 20.61 24.07
CA LEU A 124 -14.94 21.30 23.43
C LEU A 124 -15.09 22.71 23.99
N THR A 125 -14.32 23.67 23.49
CA THR A 125 -14.36 25.07 23.93
C THR A 125 -15.44 25.91 23.23
N GLN A 126 -16.08 25.36 22.21
CA GLN A 126 -17.07 26.03 21.36
C GLN A 126 -18.24 25.09 21.04
N ASP A 127 -19.37 25.68 20.66
CA ASP A 127 -20.62 24.97 20.33
C ASP A 127 -20.46 23.92 19.23
N ARG A 128 -19.56 24.18 18.29
CA ARG A 128 -19.26 23.31 17.17
C ARG A 128 -17.76 23.26 16.97
N THR A 129 -17.20 22.08 17.12
CA THR A 129 -15.79 21.84 16.82
C THR A 129 -15.73 20.98 15.56
N SER A 130 -15.16 21.53 14.50
CA SER A 130 -14.91 20.78 13.26
C SER A 130 -13.43 20.63 13.05
N TYR A 131 -13.03 19.47 12.54
CA TYR A 131 -11.68 19.25 12.06
C TYR A 131 -11.75 18.51 10.73
N ARG A 132 -10.77 18.81 9.89
CA ARG A 132 -10.64 18.28 8.53
C ARG A 132 -9.21 17.84 8.31
N GLY A 133 -9.04 16.82 7.51
CA GLY A 133 -7.72 16.31 7.17
C GLY A 133 -7.78 15.49 5.90
N ILE A 134 -6.60 15.03 5.49
CA ILE A 134 -6.44 14.03 4.46
C ILE A 134 -5.87 12.80 5.15
N LEU A 135 -6.50 11.66 4.95
CA LEU A 135 -6.00 10.38 5.44
C LEU A 135 -5.37 9.64 4.27
N LYS A 136 -4.10 9.26 4.45
CA LYS A 136 -3.28 8.63 3.42
C LYS A 136 -2.60 7.37 3.98
N THR A 137 -2.56 6.31 3.18
CA THR A 137 -1.72 5.13 3.44
C THR A 137 -0.81 4.87 2.25
N GLU A 138 0.43 4.47 2.50
CA GLU A 138 1.41 4.09 1.48
C GLU A 138 1.58 2.57 1.45
N ASN A 139 1.78 1.98 0.26
CA ASN A 139 1.97 0.54 0.12
C ASN A 139 2.92 0.23 -1.03
N ASP A 140 3.90 -0.65 -0.79
CA ASP A 140 4.88 -1.08 -1.79
C ASP A 140 4.27 -1.88 -2.96
N TYR A 141 3.19 -2.63 -2.69
CA TYR A 141 2.63 -3.64 -3.61
C TYR A 141 1.11 -3.53 -3.79
N GLY A 142 0.50 -2.48 -3.24
CA GLY A 142 -0.94 -2.22 -3.28
C GLY A 142 -1.28 -0.86 -3.85
N LYS A 143 -2.57 -0.54 -3.93
CA LYS A 143 -3.01 0.81 -4.27
C LYS A 143 -2.80 1.73 -3.06
N SER A 144 -2.21 2.89 -3.29
CA SER A 144 -2.26 3.97 -2.30
C SER A 144 -3.70 4.36 -2.03
N PHE A 145 -4.00 4.66 -0.78
CA PHE A 145 -5.31 5.14 -0.38
C PHE A 145 -5.17 6.57 0.11
N GLU A 146 -6.00 7.46 -0.42
CA GLU A 146 -6.08 8.86 0.00
C GLU A 146 -7.54 9.28 -0.01
N THR A 147 -8.01 9.87 1.09
CA THR A 147 -9.37 10.36 1.17
C THR A 147 -9.47 11.61 2.05
N PRO A 148 -10.27 12.62 1.64
CA PRO A 148 -10.58 13.73 2.52
C PRO A 148 -11.45 13.25 3.66
N PHE A 149 -11.13 13.70 4.87
CA PHE A 149 -11.89 13.41 6.07
C PHE A 149 -12.36 14.71 6.71
N SER A 150 -13.61 14.72 7.18
CA SER A 150 -14.19 15.84 7.92
C SER A 150 -15.11 15.30 8.99
N SER A 151 -15.00 15.86 10.18
CA SER A 151 -15.88 15.55 11.31
C SER A 151 -16.34 16.83 11.99
N LEU A 152 -17.52 16.75 12.59
CA LEU A 152 -18.18 17.83 13.32
C LEU A 152 -18.69 17.27 14.65
N ILE A 153 -18.19 17.83 15.75
CA ILE A 153 -18.65 17.53 17.10
C ILE A 153 -19.44 18.73 17.61
N GLY A 154 -20.71 18.49 17.97
CA GLY A 154 -21.55 19.48 18.62
C GLY A 154 -21.41 19.41 20.14
N ALA A 155 -21.23 20.55 20.78
CA ALA A 155 -21.30 20.67 22.23
C ALA A 155 -22.76 20.95 22.66
N ILE A 156 -23.20 20.28 23.73
CA ILE A 156 -24.47 20.50 24.40
C ILE A 156 -24.27 21.65 25.38
N LYS A 157 -25.03 22.74 25.20
CA LYS A 157 -25.18 23.81 26.19
C LYS A 157 -26.11 23.32 27.29
N ASN A 158 -25.66 23.44 28.54
CA ASN A 158 -26.55 23.37 29.70
C ASN A 158 -27.23 24.72 29.88
#